data_AF-A0A2H6NAX9-F1
#
_entry.id   AF-A0A2H6NAX9-F1
#
_cell.length_a   1.000
_cell.length_b   1.000
_cell.length_c   1.000
_cell.angle_alpha   90.00
_cell.angle_beta   90.00
_cell.angle_gamma   90.00
#
_symmetry.space_group_name_H-M   'P 1'
#
loop_
_entity.id
_entity.type
_entity.pdbx_description
1 polymer ?
#
loop_
_entity_poly.entity_id
_entity_poly.type
_entity_poly.pdbx_seq_one_letter_code
_entity_poly.pdbx_strand_id
1 'polypeptide(L)'
;GYKFYDFSIQDFIDAAAYSGLWKLVLKNFSYGMGEMYRACFLNAQLKQLQRIIPEVTINDIQRGPAGVRAQALDSGGNLIDDFVFDSGTGDIAARILHVRNAPSPAATSSLAIAKMIASEVEQRFKL
;
A
#
# COMPACT_ATOMS: atom_id res chain seq x y z
N GLY A 1 -4.07 -13.16 4.83
CA GLY A 1 -3.80 -11.75 5.14
C GLY A 1 -4.77 -10.78 4.47
N TYR A 2 -6.04 -11.15 4.25
CA TYR A 2 -7.07 -10.25 3.72
C TYR A 2 -8.32 -10.19 4.60
N LYS A 3 -8.47 -11.12 5.56
CA LYS A 3 -9.49 -11.02 6.61
C LYS A 3 -8.92 -10.23 7.79
N PHE A 4 -9.81 -9.60 8.56
CA PHE A 4 -9.44 -8.85 9.77
C PHE A 4 -8.65 -9.67 10.80
N TYR A 5 -8.84 -10.98 10.84
CA TYR A 5 -8.20 -11.88 11.80
C TYR A 5 -6.98 -12.61 11.23
N ASP A 6 -6.61 -12.35 9.98
CA ASP A 6 -5.41 -12.94 9.39
C ASP A 6 -4.19 -12.21 9.95
N PHE A 7 -3.71 -12.66 11.11
CA PHE A 7 -2.60 -12.04 11.83
C PHE A 7 -1.38 -12.96 11.86
N SER A 8 -0.21 -12.40 11.51
CA SER A 8 1.09 -13.06 11.65
C SER A 8 1.87 -12.36 12.75
N ILE A 9 2.22 -13.09 13.81
CA ILE A 9 3.03 -12.56 14.91
C ILE A 9 4.41 -12.13 14.41
N GLN A 10 5.00 -12.92 13.49
CA GLN A 10 6.30 -12.63 12.92
C GLN A 10 6.28 -11.30 12.15
N ASP A 11 5.32 -11.14 11.23
CA ASP A 11 5.21 -9.92 10.42
C ASP A 11 4.91 -8.70 11.31
N PHE A 12 4.14 -8.89 12.37
CA PHE A 12 3.87 -7.83 13.34
C PHE A 12 5.13 -7.39 14.09
N ILE A 13 5.96 -8.33 14.54
CA ILE A 13 7.22 -8.02 15.22
C ILE A 13 8.16 -7.30 14.25
N ASP A 14 8.30 -7.77 13.02
CA ASP A 14 9.16 -7.16 12.00
C ASP A 14 8.69 -5.73 11.67
N ALA A 15 7.37 -5.53 11.52
CA ALA A 15 6.78 -4.21 11.31
C ALA A 15 6.98 -3.29 12.51
N ALA A 16 6.78 -3.78 13.73
CA ALA A 16 6.96 -3.01 14.96
C ALA A 16 8.44 -2.67 15.25
N ALA A 17 9.38 -3.49 14.80
CA ALA A 17 10.80 -3.21 14.88
C ALA A 17 11.26 -2.13 13.89
N TYR A 18 10.48 -1.87 12.83
CA TYR A 18 10.81 -0.87 11.82
C TYR A 18 10.46 0.55 12.26
N SER A 19 11.48 1.37 12.54
CA SER A 19 11.30 2.74 13.04
C SER A 19 10.53 3.67 12.09
N GLY A 20 10.59 3.43 10.77
CA GLY A 20 9.83 4.18 9.77
C GLY A 20 8.32 4.04 9.96
N LEU A 21 7.84 2.86 10.40
CA LEU A 21 6.42 2.63 10.65
C LEU A 21 5.89 3.54 11.75
N TRP A 22 6.59 3.62 12.88
CA TRP A 22 6.17 4.46 13.99
C TRP A 22 6.13 5.94 13.62
N LYS A 23 7.10 6.42 12.83
CA LYS A 23 7.09 7.80 12.33
C LYS A 23 5.87 8.08 11.45
N LEU A 24 5.52 7.16 10.55
CA LEU A 24 4.33 7.26 9.70
C LEU A 24 3.04 7.27 10.55
N VAL A 25 2.93 6.34 11.50
CA VAL A 25 1.77 6.21 12.39
C VAL A 25 1.59 7.46 13.23
N LEU A 26 2.64 7.96 13.87
CA LEU A 26 2.57 9.16 14.70
C LEU A 26 2.19 10.41 13.89
N LYS A 27 2.69 10.54 12.66
CA LYS A 27 2.35 11.65 11.75
C LYS A 27 0.89 11.63 11.32
N ASN A 28 0.27 10.45 11.20
CA ASN A 28 -1.07 10.27 10.64
C ASN A 28 -2.07 9.62 11.61
N PHE A 29 -1.80 9.66 12.92
CA PHE A 29 -2.54 8.87 13.91
C PHE A 29 -4.04 9.19 13.93
N SER A 30 -4.39 10.48 13.91
CA SER A 30 -5.79 10.94 13.90
C SER A 30 -6.53 10.49 12.65
N TYR A 31 -5.87 10.54 11.50
CA TYR A 31 -6.42 10.07 10.23
C TYR A 31 -6.65 8.55 10.24
N GLY A 32 -5.63 7.78 10.65
CA GLY A 32 -5.70 6.33 10.72
C GLY A 32 -6.77 5.81 11.68
N MET A 33 -6.90 6.44 12.85
CA MET A 33 -7.97 6.11 13.80
C MET A 33 -9.36 6.39 13.23
N GLY A 34 -9.50 7.49 12.48
CA GLY A 34 -10.74 7.82 11.78
C GLY A 34 -11.13 6.77 10.73
N GLU A 35 -10.17 6.29 9.95
CA GLU A 35 -10.36 5.21 8.97
C GLU A 35 -10.77 3.90 9.65
N MET A 36 -10.07 3.49 10.72
CA MET A 36 -10.43 2.30 11.49
C MET A 36 -11.85 2.38 12.06
N TYR A 37 -12.24 3.53 12.61
CA TYR A 37 -13.59 3.74 13.12
C TYR A 37 -14.63 3.58 12.00
N ARG A 38 -14.39 4.15 10.81
CA ARG A 38 -15.31 4.01 9.67
C ARG A 38 -15.36 2.59 9.12
N ALA A 39 -14.24 1.87 9.13
CA ALA A 39 -14.19 0.47 8.71
C ALA A 39 -14.99 -0.45 9.65
N CYS A 40 -14.99 -0.17 10.95
CA CYS A 40 -15.74 -0.94 11.94
C CYS A 40 -17.23 -0.57 12.01
N PHE A 41 -17.56 0.73 11.91
CA PHE A 41 -18.91 1.26 12.10
C PHE A 41 -19.50 1.74 10.78
N LEU A 42 -20.36 0.92 10.17
CA LEU A 42 -21.05 1.25 8.90
C LEU A 42 -21.82 2.58 8.96
N ASN A 43 -22.45 2.91 10.10
CA ASN A 43 -23.15 4.19 10.29
C ASN A 43 -22.21 5.40 10.17
N ALA A 44 -20.95 5.27 10.60
CA ALA A 44 -19.97 6.33 10.46
C ALA A 44 -19.53 6.52 9.00
N GLN A 45 -19.40 5.42 8.25
CA GLN A 45 -19.13 5.46 6.81
C GLN A 45 -20.33 6.05 6.04
N LEU A 46 -21.56 5.67 6.39
CA LEU A 46 -22.79 6.20 5.80
C LEU A 46 -22.84 7.74 5.93
N LYS A 47 -22.52 8.27 7.11
CA LYS A 47 -22.50 9.73 7.34
C LYS A 47 -21.48 10.47 6.46
N GLN A 48 -20.38 9.82 6.08
CA GLN A 48 -19.44 10.40 5.11
C GLN A 48 -19.98 10.35 3.69
N LEU A 49 -20.57 9.22 3.28
CA LEU A 49 -21.18 9.08 1.96
C LEU A 49 -22.33 10.09 1.75
N GLN A 50 -23.14 10.33 2.78
CA GLN A 50 -24.24 11.28 2.75
C GLN A 50 -23.80 12.74 2.55
N ARG A 51 -22.52 13.07 2.74
CA ARG A 51 -21.98 14.40 2.38
C ARG A 51 -21.90 14.59 0.87
N ILE A 52 -21.83 13.50 0.11
CA ILE A 52 -21.74 13.48 -1.36
C ILE A 52 -23.10 13.12 -1.97
N ILE A 53 -23.75 12.08 -1.44
CA ILE A 53 -25.05 11.58 -1.89
C ILE A 53 -25.98 11.44 -0.68
N PRO A 54 -26.77 12.49 -0.34
CA PRO A 54 -27.57 12.53 0.89
C PRO A 54 -28.63 11.41 1.00
N GLU A 55 -29.07 10.87 -0.13
CA GLU A 55 -30.16 9.91 -0.23
C GLU A 55 -29.73 8.47 0.04
N VAL A 56 -28.41 8.21 0.11
CA VAL A 56 -27.88 6.88 0.43
C VAL A 56 -28.32 6.50 1.84
N THR A 57 -28.80 5.27 1.98
CA THR A 57 -29.20 4.65 3.23
C THR A 57 -28.29 3.48 3.57
N ILE A 58 -28.44 2.93 4.79
CA ILE A 58 -27.66 1.76 5.19
C ILE A 58 -27.99 0.51 4.35
N ASN A 59 -29.20 0.44 3.79
CA ASN A 59 -29.65 -0.69 2.96
C ASN A 59 -28.96 -0.70 1.60
N ASP A 60 -28.39 0.43 1.17
CA ASP A 60 -27.64 0.55 -0.08
C ASP A 60 -26.16 0.17 0.08
N ILE A 61 -25.72 -0.14 1.30
CA ILE A 61 -24.32 -0.41 1.63
C ILE A 61 -24.13 -1.90 1.94
N GLN A 62 -23.25 -2.53 1.17
CA GLN A 62 -22.74 -3.88 1.43
C GLN A 62 -21.24 -3.83 1.75
N ARG A 63 -20.78 -4.71 2.65
CA ARG A 63 -19.35 -4.91 2.89
C ARG A 63 -18.67 -5.48 1.64
N GLY A 64 -17.71 -4.75 1.11
CA GLY A 64 -16.83 -5.20 0.02
C GLY A 64 -15.63 -6.03 0.52
N PRO A 65 -14.87 -6.63 -0.41
CA PRO A 65 -13.60 -7.28 -0.09
C PRO A 65 -12.57 -6.26 0.40
N ALA A 66 -11.58 -6.72 1.16
CA ALA A 66 -10.42 -5.91 1.54
C ALA A 66 -9.30 -6.07 0.51
N GLY A 67 -8.53 -5.01 0.29
CA GLY A 67 -7.33 -5.00 -0.53
C GLY A 67 -6.15 -4.44 0.26
N VAL A 68 -4.96 -4.96 -0.03
CA VAL A 68 -3.69 -4.47 0.55
C VAL A 68 -2.85 -3.91 -0.58
N ARG A 69 -2.41 -2.66 -0.44
CA ARG A 69 -1.48 -2.02 -1.36
C ARG A 69 -0.06 -2.22 -0.83
N ALA A 70 0.79 -2.86 -1.62
CA ALA A 70 2.22 -2.85 -1.35
C ALA A 70 2.76 -1.47 -1.71
N GLN A 71 3.25 -0.74 -0.70
CA GLN A 71 3.84 0.58 -0.86
C GLN A 71 5.10 0.66 -0.01
N ALA A 72 6.20 1.12 -0.62
CA ALA A 72 7.45 1.25 0.09
C ALA A 72 7.38 2.42 1.09
N LEU A 73 7.94 2.16 2.27
CA LEU A 73 8.08 3.12 3.36
C LEU A 73 9.57 3.32 3.63
N ASP A 74 10.02 4.56 3.69
CA ASP A 74 11.39 4.88 4.07
C ASP A 74 11.59 4.91 5.59
N SER A 75 12.85 4.98 6.03
CA SER A 75 13.21 5.06 7.44
C SER A 75 12.82 6.39 8.10
N GLY A 76 12.44 7.39 7.31
CA GLY A 76 11.88 8.67 7.72
C GLY A 76 10.39 8.60 8.03
N GLY A 77 9.70 7.53 7.63
CA GLY A 77 8.25 7.41 7.73
C GLY A 77 7.50 8.04 6.57
N ASN A 78 8.16 8.27 5.44
CA ASN A 78 7.53 8.74 4.20
C ASN A 78 7.24 7.56 3.29
N LEU A 79 6.04 7.57 2.73
CA LEU A 79 5.68 6.64 1.68
C LEU A 79 6.33 7.07 0.37
N ILE A 80 6.93 6.12 -0.35
CA ILE A 80 7.54 6.39 -1.64
C ILE A 80 6.45 6.34 -2.72
N ASP A 81 6.38 7.39 -3.54
CA ASP A 81 5.39 7.52 -4.61
C ASP A 81 5.90 7.01 -5.97
N ASP A 82 7.21 6.90 -6.15
CA ASP A 82 7.86 6.52 -7.41
C ASP A 82 8.50 5.13 -7.34
N PHE A 83 9.11 4.67 -8.44
CA PHE A 83 9.77 3.38 -8.50
C PHE A 83 10.88 3.22 -7.46
N VAL A 84 10.94 2.04 -6.86
CA VAL A 84 12.08 1.60 -6.06
C VAL A 84 12.59 0.30 -6.67
N PHE A 85 13.67 0.40 -7.44
CA PHE A 85 14.35 -0.75 -8.03
C PHE A 85 15.50 -1.21 -7.13
N ASP A 86 15.64 -2.53 -6.99
CA ASP A 86 16.70 -3.15 -6.20
C ASP A 86 17.20 -4.43 -6.91
N SER A 87 18.46 -4.81 -6.71
CA SER A 87 19.00 -6.05 -7.29
C SER A 87 19.23 -7.15 -6.25
N GLY A 88 18.98 -6.87 -4.97
CA GLY A 88 19.31 -7.77 -3.87
C GLY A 88 20.82 -7.91 -3.67
N THR A 89 21.22 -8.96 -2.95
CA THR A 89 22.62 -9.26 -2.62
C THR A 89 22.98 -10.70 -3.02
N GLY A 90 24.28 -10.96 -3.22
CA GLY A 90 24.82 -12.28 -3.57
C GLY A 90 25.01 -12.52 -5.07
N ASP A 91 25.50 -13.72 -5.42
CA ASP A 91 25.97 -14.04 -6.79
C ASP A 91 24.87 -14.00 -7.87
N ILE A 92 23.60 -14.10 -7.47
CA ILE A 92 22.45 -14.07 -8.38
C ILE A 92 21.90 -12.65 -8.55
N ALA A 93 22.29 -11.68 -7.71
CA ALA A 93 21.79 -10.30 -7.76
C ALA A 93 22.00 -9.64 -9.13
N ALA A 94 23.09 -9.98 -9.82
CA ALA A 94 23.37 -9.51 -11.18
C ALA A 94 22.38 -10.01 -12.25
N ARG A 95 21.42 -10.86 -11.90
CA ARG A 95 20.39 -11.42 -12.78
C ARG A 95 18.96 -11.13 -12.29
N ILE A 96 18.79 -10.31 -11.26
CA ILE A 96 17.48 -10.02 -10.66
C ILE A 96 17.25 -8.50 -10.62
N LEU A 97 16.03 -8.10 -11.00
CA LEU A 97 15.49 -6.77 -10.77
C LEU A 97 14.23 -6.89 -9.90
N HIS A 98 14.32 -6.44 -8.66
CA HIS A 98 13.20 -6.27 -7.77
C HIS A 98 12.54 -4.91 -7.99
N VAL A 99 11.23 -4.92 -8.21
CA VAL A 99 10.39 -3.71 -8.22
C VAL A 99 9.70 -3.63 -6.87
N ARG A 100 10.33 -2.94 -5.91
CA ARG A 100 9.85 -2.84 -4.52
C ARG A 100 8.74 -1.81 -4.35
N ASN A 101 8.67 -0.84 -5.25
CA ASN A 101 7.58 0.13 -5.35
C ASN A 101 7.35 0.48 -6.81
N ALA A 102 6.10 0.79 -7.16
CA ALA A 102 5.71 1.31 -8.46
C ALA A 102 4.67 2.43 -8.27
N PRO A 103 4.63 3.41 -9.19
CA PRO A 103 3.76 4.56 -9.05
C PRO A 103 2.28 4.18 -9.16
N SER A 104 1.44 4.98 -8.51
CA SER A 104 -0.02 4.90 -8.62
C SER A 104 -0.55 5.71 -9.81
N PRO A 105 -1.70 5.38 -10.40
CA PRO A 105 -2.49 4.15 -10.27
C PRO A 105 -1.99 2.99 -11.15
N ALA A 106 -1.63 1.86 -10.52
CA ALA A 106 -1.01 0.73 -11.21
C ALA A 106 -1.92 0.06 -12.25
N ALA A 107 -3.24 -0.04 -11.98
CA ALA A 107 -4.17 -0.72 -12.88
C ALA A 107 -4.34 0.03 -14.22
N THR A 108 -4.54 1.35 -14.17
CA THR A 108 -4.77 2.17 -15.37
C THR A 108 -3.48 2.52 -16.11
N SER A 109 -2.35 2.61 -15.40
CA SER A 109 -1.04 2.94 -15.99
C SER A 109 -0.14 1.71 -16.20
N SER A 110 -0.71 0.51 -16.20
CA SER A 110 0.03 -0.76 -16.24
C SER A 110 0.98 -0.88 -17.42
N LEU A 111 0.57 -0.46 -18.62
CA LEU A 111 1.42 -0.50 -19.82
C LEU A 111 2.59 0.51 -19.76
N ALA A 112 2.36 1.70 -19.20
CA ALA A 112 3.40 2.70 -19.03
C ALA A 112 4.43 2.24 -17.97
N ILE A 113 3.94 1.67 -16.87
CA ILE A 113 4.77 1.05 -15.83
C ILE A 113 5.59 -0.10 -16.42
N ALA A 114 4.97 -0.99 -17.21
CA ALA A 114 5.65 -2.09 -17.86
C ALA A 114 6.75 -1.60 -18.82
N LYS A 115 6.49 -0.54 -19.59
CA LYS A 115 7.49 0.08 -20.45
C LYS A 115 8.69 0.60 -19.65
N MET A 116 8.45 1.29 -18.54
CA MET A 116 9.52 1.78 -17.67
C MET A 116 10.35 0.63 -17.07
N ILE A 117 9.69 -0.41 -16.59
CA ILE A 117 10.37 -1.60 -16.06
C ILE A 117 11.19 -2.29 -17.16
N ALA A 118 10.64 -2.46 -18.37
CA ALA A 118 11.36 -3.07 -19.49
C ALA A 118 12.62 -2.26 -19.85
N SER A 119 12.51 -0.94 -19.91
CA SER A 119 13.66 -0.07 -20.16
C SER A 119 14.72 -0.16 -19.06
N GLU A 120 14.33 -0.26 -17.78
CA GLU A 120 15.26 -0.49 -16.68
C GLU A 120 15.99 -1.85 -16.81
N VAL A 121 15.27 -2.90 -17.21
CA VAL A 121 15.83 -4.24 -17.47
C VAL A 121 16.85 -4.20 -18.61
N GLU A 122 16.51 -3.60 -19.75
CA GLU A 122 17.40 -3.45 -20.90
C GLU A 122 18.71 -2.75 -20.50
N GLN A 123 18.60 -1.63 -19.78
CA GLN A 123 19.77 -0.87 -19.32
C GLN A 123 20.62 -1.66 -18.32
N ARG A 124 19.99 -2.30 -17.34
CA ARG A 124 20.70 -2.98 -16.25
C ARG A 124 21.40 -4.25 -16.72
N PHE A 125 20.78 -5.02 -17.61
CA PHE A 125 21.33 -6.29 -18.10
C PHE A 125 22.00 -6.18 -19.48
N LYS A 126 22.01 -5.00 -20.10
CA LYS A 126 22.61 -4.72 -21.41
C LYS A 126 22.08 -5.65 -22.51
N LEU A 127 20.75 -5.76 -22.56
CA LEU A 127 20.03 -6.54 -23.58
C LEU A 127 19.92 -5.78 -24.92
#